data_AF-A0A0D0D4M0-F1
#
_entry.id   AF-A0A0D0D4M0-F1
#
_cell.length_a   1.000
_cell.length_b   1.000
_cell.length_c   1.000
_cell.angle_alpha   90.00
_cell.angle_beta   90.00
_cell.angle_gamma   90.00
#
_symmetry.space_group_name_H-M   'P 1'
#
loop_
_entity.id
_entity.type
_entity.pdbx_description
1 polymer ?
#
loop_
_entity_poly.entity_id
_entity_poly.type
_entity_poly.pdbx_seq_one_letter_code
_entity_poly.pdbx_strand_id
1 'polypeptide(L)'
;GYSFHITKEMCQLTLQNNIELFCLPPHTTHELQPLDVGVFRPLQQAWYKCCEDVFDTSGEEIPRQDFINQYMGACNQAFTEETITKAWKNSRIRPLNPHIFSDFTPSM
;
A
#
# COMPACT_ATOMS: atom_id res chain seq x y z
N GLY A 1 -10.04 -7.80 7.35
CA GLY A 1 -8.93 -7.00 7.88
C GLY A 1 -8.35 -7.73 9.07
N TYR A 2 -7.05 -7.58 9.33
CA TYR A 2 -6.43 -8.18 10.51
C TYR A 2 -7.02 -7.52 11.77
N SER A 3 -7.45 -8.33 12.73
CA SER A 3 -8.25 -7.90 13.91
C SER A 3 -7.54 -6.85 14.79
N PHE A 4 -6.21 -6.77 14.73
CA PHE A 4 -5.45 -5.74 15.47
C PHE A 4 -5.56 -4.33 14.86
N HIS A 5 -5.99 -4.19 13.60
CA HIS A 5 -6.15 -2.88 12.97
C HIS A 5 -7.56 -2.29 13.13
N ILE A 6 -8.46 -2.95 13.87
CA ILE A 6 -9.84 -2.49 14.05
C ILE A 6 -10.15 -2.46 15.54
N THR A 7 -9.68 -1.39 16.21
CA THR A 7 -10.00 -1.14 17.62
C THR A 7 -11.31 -0.38 17.76
N LYS A 8 -11.94 -0.48 18.93
CA LYS A 8 -13.19 0.25 19.22
C LYS A 8 -12.98 1.76 19.10
N GLU A 9 -11.85 2.25 19.56
CA GLU A 9 -11.45 3.65 19.52
C GLU A 9 -11.33 4.14 18.07
N MET A 10 -10.75 3.34 17.18
CA MET A 10 -10.65 3.67 15.75
C MET A 10 -12.03 3.71 15.08
N CYS A 11 -12.90 2.73 15.37
CA CYS A 11 -14.28 2.72 14.87
C CYS A 11 -15.07 3.94 15.36
N GLN A 12 -14.91 4.33 16.63
CA GLN A 12 -15.57 5.51 17.17
C GLN A 12 -15.07 6.79 16.49
N LEU A 13 -13.76 6.93 16.29
CA LEU A 13 -13.17 8.09 15.65
C LEU A 13 -13.61 8.23 14.20
N THR A 14 -13.66 7.11 13.46
CA THR A 14 -14.09 7.11 12.06
C THR A 14 -15.56 7.45 11.91
N LEU A 15 -16.43 6.92 12.78
CA LEU A 15 -17.85 7.31 12.86
C LEU A 15 -18.03 8.80 13.16
N GLN A 16 -17.27 9.35 14.12
CA GLN A 16 -17.34 10.77 14.48
C GLN A 16 -16.91 11.70 13.35
N ASN A 17 -16.02 11.24 12.47
CA ASN A 17 -15.46 12.04 11.37
C ASN A 17 -16.07 11.70 10.00
N ASN A 18 -17.17 10.93 9.94
CA ASN A 18 -17.79 10.47 8.69
C ASN A 18 -16.80 9.77 7.73
N ILE A 19 -15.91 8.94 8.29
CA ILE A 19 -14.96 8.14 7.54
C ILE A 19 -15.49 6.71 7.45
N GLU A 20 -15.66 6.20 6.23
CA GLU A 20 -16.02 4.80 6.01
C GLU A 20 -14.78 3.90 6.01
N LEU A 21 -14.78 2.87 6.85
CA LEU A 21 -13.70 1.89 6.93
C LEU A 21 -13.93 0.74 5.95
N PHE A 22 -13.07 0.62 4.93
CA PHE A 22 -13.12 -0.48 3.99
C PHE A 22 -12.36 -1.70 4.51
N CYS A 23 -13.10 -2.71 4.99
CA CYS A 23 -12.52 -3.93 5.53
C CYS A 23 -12.43 -5.02 4.45
N LEU A 24 -11.22 -5.31 3.98
CA LEU A 24 -10.99 -6.41 3.03
C LEU A 24 -11.25 -7.78 3.68
N PRO A 25 -11.72 -8.80 2.95
CA PRO A 25 -11.76 -10.18 3.42
C PRO A 25 -10.38 -10.66 3.91
N PRO A 26 -10.34 -11.70 4.77
CA PRO A 26 -9.06 -12.28 5.20
C PRO A 26 -8.31 -12.88 3.99
N HIS A 27 -6.97 -12.86 4.04
CA HIS A 27 -6.07 -13.44 3.03
C HIS A 27 -6.14 -12.84 1.61
N THR A 28 -6.89 -11.76 1.37
CA THR A 28 -7.00 -11.12 0.05
C THR A 28 -6.07 -9.92 -0.15
N THR A 29 -5.06 -9.71 0.70
CA THR A 29 -4.15 -8.56 0.59
C THR A 29 -3.50 -8.49 -0.80
N HIS A 30 -2.99 -9.61 -1.29
CA HIS A 30 -2.35 -9.72 -2.60
C HIS A 30 -3.29 -9.53 -3.79
N GLU A 31 -4.61 -9.53 -3.58
CA GLU A 31 -5.62 -9.41 -4.63
C GLU A 31 -6.34 -8.06 -4.59
N LEU A 32 -6.69 -7.58 -3.40
CA LEU A 32 -7.57 -6.44 -3.21
C LEU A 32 -6.88 -5.20 -2.64
N GLN A 33 -5.70 -5.32 -2.02
CA GLN A 33 -5.04 -4.17 -1.42
C GLN A 33 -4.24 -3.43 -2.50
N PRO A 34 -4.64 -2.22 -2.94
CA PRO A 34 -4.01 -1.56 -4.09
C PRO A 34 -2.51 -1.33 -3.89
N LEU A 35 -2.10 -1.01 -2.65
CA LEU A 35 -0.70 -0.81 -2.32
C LEU A 35 0.14 -2.06 -2.62
N ASP A 36 -0.29 -3.22 -2.14
CA ASP A 36 0.39 -4.50 -2.38
C ASP A 36 0.33 -4.93 -3.84
N VAL A 37 -0.82 -4.73 -4.49
CA VAL A 37 -1.06 -5.15 -5.88
C VAL A 37 -0.21 -4.36 -6.88
N GLY A 38 0.04 -3.07 -6.64
CA GLY A 38 0.61 -2.20 -7.67
C GLY A 38 1.64 -1.17 -7.25
N VAL A 39 1.69 -0.75 -5.97
CA VAL A 39 2.49 0.42 -5.56
C VAL A 39 3.78 0.03 -4.85
N PHE A 40 3.75 -1.02 -4.01
CA PHE A 40 4.92 -1.40 -3.20
C PHE A 40 6.09 -1.92 -4.02
N ARG A 41 5.84 -2.61 -5.13
CA ARG A 41 6.93 -3.08 -6.00
C ARG A 41 7.69 -1.90 -6.65
N PRO A 42 7.03 -0.93 -7.31
CA PRO A 42 7.70 0.29 -7.78
C PRO A 42 8.43 1.06 -6.67
N LEU A 43 7.83 1.18 -5.48
CA LEU A 43 8.47 1.83 -4.33
C LEU A 43 9.75 1.11 -3.91
N GLN A 44 9.71 -0.22 -3.80
CA GLN A 44 10.87 -1.02 -3.46
C GLN A 44 12.00 -0.83 -4.47
N GLN A 45 11.67 -0.82 -5.77
CA GLN A 45 12.64 -0.58 -6.84
C GLN A 45 13.25 0.83 -6.77
N ALA A 46 12.43 1.86 -6.60
CA ALA A 46 12.90 3.24 -6.45
C ALA A 46 13.78 3.42 -5.21
N TRP A 47 13.40 2.78 -4.09
CA TRP A 47 14.18 2.82 -2.85
C TRP A 47 15.53 2.12 -3.00
N TYR A 48 15.59 0.93 -3.59
CA TYR A 48 16.86 0.24 -3.83
C TYR A 48 17.78 1.03 -4.74
N LYS A 49 17.24 1.60 -5.83
CA LYS A 49 17.99 2.49 -6.69
C LYS A 49 18.55 3.70 -5.93
N CYS A 50 17.73 4.32 -5.07
CA CYS A 50 18.18 5.45 -4.25
C CYS A 50 19.35 5.07 -3.33
N CYS A 51 19.29 3.89 -2.70
CA CYS A 51 20.37 3.39 -1.86
C CYS A 51 21.65 3.12 -2.66
N GLU A 52 21.53 2.48 -3.83
CA GLU A 52 22.65 2.22 -4.73
C GLU A 52 23.31 3.52 -5.20
N ASP A 53 22.51 4.48 -5.69
CA ASP A 53 23.02 5.77 -6.19
C ASP A 53 23.77 6.56 -5.09
N VAL A 54 23.29 6.53 -3.84
CA VAL A 54 23.95 7.18 -2.70
C VAL A 54 25.26 6.47 -2.35
N PHE A 55 25.25 5.14 -2.31
CA PHE A 55 26.43 4.35 -2.00
C PHE A 55 27.52 4.52 -3.07
N ASP A 56 27.15 4.49 -4.34
CA ASP A 56 28.07 4.67 -5.47
C ASP A 56 28.71 6.08 -5.48
N THR A 57 27.98 7.10 -5.01
CA THR A 57 28.46 8.49 -4.99
C THR A 57 29.30 8.80 -3.75
N SER A 58 28.92 8.28 -2.58
CA SER A 58 29.53 8.66 -1.30
C SER A 58 30.45 7.60 -0.69
N GLY A 59 30.32 6.34 -1.11
CA GLY A 59 30.97 5.18 -0.50
C GLY A 59 30.33 4.71 0.81
N GLU A 60 29.22 5.34 1.24
CA GLU A 60 28.59 5.12 2.55
C GLU A 60 27.08 4.86 2.40
N GLU A 61 26.49 4.21 3.39
CA GLU A 61 25.04 4.01 3.47
C GLU A 61 24.30 5.33 3.82
N ILE A 62 23.00 5.38 3.50
CA ILE A 62 22.16 6.53 3.85
C ILE A 62 22.13 6.73 5.38
N PRO A 63 22.57 7.90 5.90
CA PRO A 63 22.51 8.19 7.31
C PRO A 63 21.08 8.20 7.83
N ARG A 64 20.87 7.77 9.07
CA ARG A 64 19.53 7.71 9.71
C ARG A 64 18.78 9.04 9.63
N GLN A 65 19.47 10.16 9.79
CA GLN A 65 18.88 11.51 9.74
C GLN A 65 18.32 11.87 8.35
N ASP A 66 18.86 11.25 7.29
CA ASP A 66 18.47 11.51 5.90
C ASP A 66 17.46 10.48 5.37
N PHE A 67 17.26 9.37 6.10
CA PHE A 67 16.35 8.29 5.71
C PHE A 67 14.97 8.79 5.28
N ILE A 68 14.34 9.65 6.09
CA ILE A 68 13.00 10.15 5.79
C ILE A 68 12.99 10.94 4.48
N ASN A 69 13.96 11.83 4.28
CA ASN A 69 14.03 12.67 3.09
C ASN A 69 14.24 11.80 1.82
N GLN A 70 15.16 10.83 1.88
CA GLN A 70 15.44 9.93 0.77
C GLN A 70 14.25 9.01 0.47
N TYR A 71 13.64 8.44 1.51
CA TYR A 71 12.49 7.56 1.37
C TYR A 71 11.28 8.29 0.79
N MET A 72 11.03 9.54 1.20
CA MET A 72 10.00 10.38 0.59
C MET A 72 10.30 10.68 -0.88
N GLY A 73 11.58 10.82 -1.26
CA GLY A 73 12.00 10.89 -2.65
C GLY A 73 11.60 9.65 -3.46
N ALA A 74 11.85 8.45 -2.93
CA ALA A 74 11.44 7.20 -3.55
C ALA A 74 9.91 7.05 -3.64
N CYS A 75 9.18 7.48 -2.59
CA CYS A 75 7.72 7.57 -2.62
C CYS A 75 7.22 8.47 -3.74
N ASN A 76 7.77 9.67 -3.91
CA ASN A 76 7.36 10.58 -4.98
C ASN A 76 7.60 10.01 -6.38
N GLN A 77 8.64 9.20 -6.56
CA GLN A 77 8.90 8.53 -7.84
C GLN A 77 7.93 7.36 -8.09
N ALA A 78 7.57 6.60 -7.06
CA ALA A 78 6.73 5.42 -7.21
C ALA A 78 5.22 5.73 -7.21
N PHE A 79 4.77 6.71 -6.43
CA PHE A 79 3.37 7.06 -6.21
C PHE A 79 2.88 8.05 -7.26
N THR A 80 2.98 7.65 -8.53
CA THR A 80 2.44 8.42 -9.64
C THR A 80 0.94 8.17 -9.80
N GLU A 81 0.24 9.09 -10.45
CA GLU A 81 -1.17 8.92 -10.82
C GLU A 81 -1.39 7.63 -11.62
N GLU A 82 -0.47 7.29 -12.51
CA GLU A 82 -0.52 6.06 -13.30
C GLU A 82 -0.42 4.83 -12.39
N THR A 83 0.59 4.77 -11.52
CA THR A 83 0.82 3.64 -10.61
C THR A 83 -0.40 3.42 -9.71
N ILE A 84 -0.93 4.51 -9.15
CA ILE A 84 -2.09 4.49 -8.26
C ILE A 84 -3.34 4.03 -9.03
N THR A 85 -3.62 4.62 -10.19
CA THR A 85 -4.81 4.26 -10.99
C THR A 85 -4.77 2.80 -11.44
N LYS A 86 -3.59 2.33 -11.87
CA LYS A 86 -3.38 0.93 -12.26
C LYS A 86 -3.51 -0.01 -11.08
N ALA A 87 -3.00 0.36 -9.90
CA ALA A 87 -3.15 -0.41 -8.66
C ALA A 87 -4.64 -0.60 -8.29
N TRP A 88 -5.44 0.47 -8.35
CA TRP A 88 -6.89 0.40 -8.09
C TRP A 88 -7.66 -0.46 -9.11
N LYS A 89 -7.25 -0.39 -10.38
CA LYS A 89 -7.82 -1.23 -11.44
C LYS A 89 -7.46 -2.70 -11.25
N ASN A 90 -6.21 -2.98 -10.93
CA ASN A 90 -5.71 -4.33 -10.73
C ASN A 90 -6.25 -4.96 -9.45
N SER A 91 -6.49 -4.15 -8.41
CA SER A 91 -7.17 -4.59 -7.18
C SER A 91 -8.69 -4.71 -7.34
N ARG A 92 -9.22 -4.26 -8.49
CA ARG A 92 -10.61 -4.44 -8.91
C ARG A 92 -11.63 -3.79 -7.98
N ILE A 93 -11.17 -2.88 -7.14
CA ILE A 93 -12.02 -1.99 -6.36
C ILE A 93 -12.51 -0.84 -7.24
N ARG A 94 -11.72 -0.41 -8.23
CA ARG A 94 -12.10 0.65 -9.17
C ARG A 94 -11.65 0.35 -10.62
N PRO A 95 -12.57 0.01 -11.54
CA PRO A 95 -14.00 -0.19 -11.32
C PRO A 95 -14.26 -1.41 -10.42
N LEU A 96 -15.32 -1.36 -9.63
CA LEU A 96 -15.71 -2.47 -8.75
C LEU A 96 -16.13 -3.68 -9.60
N ASN A 97 -15.49 -4.82 -9.36
CA ASN A 97 -15.91 -6.09 -9.96
C ASN A 97 -16.35 -7.09 -8.88
N PRO A 98 -17.67 -7.24 -8.64
CA PRO A 98 -18.20 -8.07 -7.55
C PRO A 98 -18.23 -9.58 -7.87
N HIS A 99 -17.96 -10.00 -9.11
CA HIS A 99 -18.19 -11.38 -9.58
C HIS A 99 -16.99 -12.33 -9.45
N ILE A 100 -15.97 -11.96 -8.68
CA ILE A 100 -14.69 -12.68 -8.68
C ILE A 100 -14.58 -13.70 -7.54
N PHE A 101 -15.32 -13.49 -6.46
CA PHE A 101 -15.40 -14.44 -5.38
C PHE A 101 -16.48 -15.49 -5.67
N SER A 102 -16.28 -16.31 -6.70
CA SER A 102 -17.11 -17.52 -6.89
C SER A 102 -16.80 -18.59 -5.83
N ASP A 103 -15.61 -18.53 -5.23
CA ASP A 103 -15.07 -19.61 -4.40
C ASP A 103 -14.84 -19.18 -2.93
N PHE A 104 -15.39 -18.05 -2.50
CA PHE A 104 -15.46 -17.73 -1.07
C PHE A 104 -16.55 -18.60 -0.43
N THR A 105 -16.23 -19.86 -0.14
CA THR A 105 -16.90 -20.56 0.96
C THR A 105 -16.44 -19.87 2.25
N PRO A 106 -17.34 -19.22 3.01
CA PRO A 106 -16.99 -18.83 4.36
C PRO A 106 -16.68 -20.13 5.10
N SER A 107 -15.46 -20.31 5.59
CA SER A 107 -15.21 -21.35 6.58
C SER A 107 -16.12 -21.07 7.77
N MET A 108 -17.14 -21.91 7.93
CA MET A 108 -17.97 -21.99 9.14
C MET A 108 -17.13 -22.44 10.33
#